data_AF-A0A3M2GK37-F1
#
_entry.id   AF-A0A3M2GK37-F1
#
_cell.length_a   1.000
_cell.length_b   1.000
_cell.length_c   1.000
_cell.angle_alpha   90.00
_cell.angle_beta   90.00
_cell.angle_gamma   90.00
#
_symmetry.space_group_name_H-M   'P 1'
#
loop_
_entity.id
_entity.type
_entity.pdbx_description
1 polymer ?
#
loop_
_entity_poly.entity_id
_entity_poly.type
_entity_poly.pdbx_seq_one_letter_code
_entity_poly.pdbx_strand_id
1 'polypeptide(L)'
;MASGADFIKIWYIVGPGQKAEVHYPLVQAVIQESHQAGQRVAVHATQLQTAKLAVKAGADILVHSVNDREVDSEFIRLLKEHRILYIPTLSVFEGYQEVLTRQMHFSTPEILLANPHFLGTLFRAFELPQTDFPTFSAEFVRQHQQQIPIARENLKRLHDAGVWIAAGTDAGNIGTLHGPAIFREFQLMQEAGLTPHQILTCATLNGARVMGMEEKLGSVEPGKLADLLILNSDPRRQVPNLLDYFAIIKDGHLFRPQEILHSSPGEVVQVQTNAYNARDLEAFLTTFGDTVKAYTFPTRVRFANIREMEEHYRQLFRSAPQLHAQIQNSTVLGNFVVNREHITGLPDGGISDMIVIYDVRDEKIQQLWFLGE
;
A
#
# COMPACT_ATOMS: atom_id res chain seq x y z
N MET A 1 -17.35 -10.67 -26.60
CA MET A 1 -17.75 -9.66 -25.59
C MET A 1 -17.54 -8.25 -26.15
N ALA A 2 -18.50 -7.35 -25.94
CA ALA A 2 -18.64 -6.05 -26.64
C ALA A 2 -18.42 -4.81 -25.75
N SER A 3 -17.75 -4.95 -24.60
CA SER A 3 -17.64 -3.90 -23.57
C SER A 3 -16.35 -3.07 -23.60
N GLY A 4 -15.41 -3.34 -24.51
CA GLY A 4 -14.15 -2.58 -24.62
C GLY A 4 -13.16 -2.78 -23.46
N ALA A 5 -13.36 -3.82 -22.61
CA ALA A 5 -12.42 -4.13 -21.54
C ALA A 5 -11.09 -4.67 -22.08
N ASP A 6 -9.97 -4.26 -21.48
CA ASP A 6 -8.62 -4.69 -21.87
C ASP A 6 -8.32 -6.16 -21.54
N PHE A 7 -8.94 -6.70 -20.48
CA PHE A 7 -8.81 -8.08 -20.04
C PHE A 7 -10.05 -8.57 -19.30
N ILE A 8 -10.16 -9.89 -19.17
CA ILE A 8 -11.16 -10.57 -18.35
C ILE A 8 -10.46 -11.13 -17.10
N LYS A 9 -11.09 -11.00 -15.93
CA LYS A 9 -10.58 -11.61 -14.69
C LYS A 9 -11.52 -12.69 -14.18
N ILE A 10 -10.96 -13.84 -13.82
CA ILE A 10 -11.69 -15.00 -13.27
C ILE A 10 -11.19 -15.30 -11.87
N TRP A 11 -12.10 -15.67 -10.97
CA TRP A 11 -11.77 -16.23 -9.66
C TRP A 11 -11.86 -17.74 -9.70
N TYR A 12 -10.73 -18.43 -9.55
CA TYR A 12 -10.66 -19.89 -9.49
C TYR A 12 -10.32 -20.34 -8.07
N ILE A 13 -11.30 -20.18 -7.19
CA ILE A 13 -11.19 -20.52 -5.77
C ILE A 13 -11.88 -21.87 -5.53
N VAL A 14 -11.20 -22.75 -4.79
CA VAL A 14 -11.71 -24.08 -4.42
C VAL A 14 -11.86 -24.14 -2.92
N GLY A 15 -13.09 -24.37 -2.46
CA GLY A 15 -13.40 -24.46 -1.04
C GLY A 15 -12.93 -25.77 -0.41
N PRO A 16 -12.93 -25.87 0.93
CA PRO A 16 -12.58 -27.09 1.64
C PRO A 16 -13.37 -28.31 1.13
N GLY A 17 -12.67 -29.41 0.82
CA GLY A 17 -13.28 -30.67 0.35
C GLY A 17 -13.67 -30.70 -1.13
N GLN A 18 -13.55 -29.59 -1.86
CA GLN A 18 -13.80 -29.54 -3.30
C GLN A 18 -12.54 -29.89 -4.10
N LYS A 19 -12.73 -30.41 -5.32
CA LYS A 19 -11.66 -30.68 -6.28
C LYS A 19 -11.62 -29.56 -7.32
N ALA A 20 -10.43 -29.04 -7.61
CA ALA A 20 -10.25 -27.97 -8.58
C ALA A 20 -10.83 -28.34 -9.95
N GLU A 21 -10.67 -29.60 -10.35
CA GLU A 21 -11.11 -30.15 -11.63
C GLU A 21 -12.62 -29.99 -11.89
N VAL A 22 -13.44 -29.85 -10.84
CA VAL A 22 -14.89 -29.63 -10.98
C VAL A 22 -15.21 -28.35 -11.73
N HIS A 23 -14.44 -27.29 -11.49
CA HIS A 23 -14.64 -25.98 -12.13
C HIS A 23 -13.79 -25.80 -13.39
N TYR A 24 -12.87 -26.72 -13.67
CA TYR A 24 -11.95 -26.63 -14.81
C TYR A 24 -12.66 -26.44 -16.17
N PRO A 25 -13.71 -27.21 -16.52
CA PRO A 25 -14.39 -27.03 -17.80
C PRO A 25 -14.98 -25.63 -17.99
N LEU A 26 -15.49 -25.02 -16.91
CA LEU A 26 -16.03 -23.67 -16.93
C LEU A 26 -14.91 -22.64 -17.13
N VAL A 27 -13.81 -22.75 -16.38
CA VAL A 27 -12.65 -21.86 -16.51
C VAL A 27 -12.08 -21.93 -17.92
N GLN A 28 -11.94 -23.13 -18.48
CA GLN A 28 -11.47 -23.35 -19.85
C GLN A 28 -12.42 -22.73 -20.88
N ALA A 29 -13.73 -22.91 -20.74
CA ALA A 29 -14.71 -22.32 -21.65
C ALA A 29 -14.67 -20.78 -21.63
N VAL A 30 -14.56 -20.17 -20.45
CA VAL A 30 -14.47 -18.70 -20.33
C VAL A 30 -13.18 -18.17 -20.95
N ILE A 31 -12.04 -18.85 -20.73
CA ILE A 31 -10.77 -18.46 -21.35
C ILE A 31 -10.85 -18.56 -22.87
N GLN A 32 -11.36 -19.68 -23.39
CA GLN A 32 -11.50 -19.89 -24.83
C GLN A 32 -12.39 -18.82 -25.48
N GLU A 33 -13.53 -18.49 -24.87
CA GLU A 33 -14.43 -17.43 -25.36
C GLU A 33 -13.75 -16.04 -25.30
N SER A 34 -13.00 -15.76 -24.23
CA SER A 34 -12.27 -14.49 -24.08
C SER A 34 -11.20 -14.33 -25.15
N HIS A 35 -10.45 -15.40 -25.45
CA HIS A 35 -9.45 -15.43 -26.52
C HIS A 35 -10.08 -15.29 -27.90
N GLN A 36 -11.24 -15.90 -28.16
CA GLN A 36 -12.00 -15.68 -29.41
C GLN A 36 -12.42 -14.22 -29.58
N ALA A 37 -12.65 -13.51 -28.47
CA ALA A 37 -12.90 -12.07 -28.45
C ALA A 37 -11.61 -11.21 -28.45
N GLY A 38 -10.42 -11.82 -28.55
CA GLY A 38 -9.14 -11.11 -28.56
C GLY A 38 -8.71 -10.54 -27.20
N GLN A 39 -9.32 -10.99 -26.10
CA GLN A 39 -9.04 -10.51 -24.74
C GLN A 39 -8.18 -11.51 -23.98
N ARG A 40 -7.18 -10.99 -23.24
CA ARG A 40 -6.39 -11.82 -22.30
C ARG A 40 -7.15 -12.07 -21.02
N VAL A 41 -6.75 -13.12 -20.31
CA VAL A 41 -7.39 -13.56 -19.07
C VAL A 41 -6.42 -13.60 -17.89
N ALA A 42 -6.77 -12.86 -16.83
CA ALA A 42 -6.13 -12.95 -15.53
C ALA A 42 -6.92 -13.88 -14.60
N VAL A 43 -6.23 -14.78 -13.89
CA VAL A 43 -6.87 -15.76 -13.02
C VAL A 43 -6.35 -15.64 -11.59
N HIS A 44 -7.24 -15.39 -10.64
CA HIS A 44 -6.97 -15.56 -9.21
C HIS A 44 -6.87 -17.06 -8.92
N ALA A 45 -5.69 -17.54 -8.55
CA ALA A 45 -5.42 -18.95 -8.27
C ALA A 45 -4.26 -19.10 -7.26
N THR A 46 -4.59 -19.10 -5.96
CA THR A 46 -3.61 -19.11 -4.86
C THR A 46 -3.16 -20.53 -4.44
N GLN A 47 -3.80 -21.57 -4.97
CA GLN A 47 -3.43 -22.96 -4.72
C GLN A 47 -2.69 -23.55 -5.93
N LEU A 48 -1.61 -24.30 -5.71
CA LEU A 48 -0.76 -24.83 -6.78
C LEU A 48 -1.54 -25.60 -7.84
N GLN A 49 -2.49 -26.43 -7.43
CA GLN A 49 -3.30 -27.22 -8.37
C GLN A 49 -4.22 -26.33 -9.22
N THR A 50 -4.88 -25.34 -8.62
CA THR A 50 -5.73 -24.38 -9.35
C THR A 50 -4.90 -23.55 -10.32
N ALA A 51 -3.69 -23.14 -9.94
CA ALA A 51 -2.79 -22.37 -10.79
C ALA A 51 -2.31 -23.19 -12.00
N LYS A 52 -1.91 -24.46 -11.80
CA LYS A 52 -1.56 -25.38 -12.90
C LYS A 52 -2.72 -25.57 -13.87
N LEU A 53 -3.92 -25.77 -13.36
CA LEU A 53 -5.12 -25.94 -14.17
C LEU A 53 -5.47 -24.67 -14.94
N ALA A 54 -5.38 -23.49 -14.31
CA ALA A 54 -5.58 -22.21 -14.99
C ALA A 54 -4.62 -22.03 -16.17
N VAL A 55 -3.33 -22.36 -16.00
CA VAL A 55 -2.33 -22.28 -17.08
C VAL A 55 -2.65 -23.29 -18.20
N LYS A 56 -3.01 -24.53 -17.86
CA LYS A 56 -3.45 -25.54 -18.84
C LYS A 56 -4.71 -25.13 -19.60
N ALA A 57 -5.59 -24.36 -18.96
CA ALA A 57 -6.79 -23.81 -19.58
C ALA A 57 -6.51 -22.61 -20.50
N GLY A 58 -5.29 -22.05 -20.48
CA GLY A 58 -4.86 -20.95 -21.33
C GLY A 58 -4.84 -19.58 -20.63
N ALA A 59 -4.76 -19.51 -19.31
CA ALA A 59 -4.58 -18.23 -18.63
C ALA A 59 -3.35 -17.47 -19.15
N ASP A 60 -3.43 -16.14 -19.23
CA ASP A 60 -2.30 -15.28 -19.65
C ASP A 60 -1.55 -14.74 -18.43
N ILE A 61 -2.32 -14.43 -17.37
CA ILE A 61 -1.83 -13.80 -16.15
C ILE A 61 -2.34 -14.61 -14.94
N LEU A 62 -1.44 -14.88 -14.00
CA LEU A 62 -1.82 -15.37 -12.67
C LEU A 62 -1.67 -14.25 -11.66
N VAL A 63 -2.72 -14.04 -10.86
CA VAL A 63 -2.74 -13.02 -9.83
C VAL A 63 -2.90 -13.63 -8.45
N HIS A 64 -2.13 -13.00 -7.56
CA HIS A 64 -1.72 -13.42 -6.23
C HIS A 64 -0.82 -14.65 -6.24
N SER A 65 0.05 -14.70 -5.23
CA SER A 65 0.99 -15.80 -5.11
C SER A 65 0.31 -17.16 -4.88
N VAL A 66 0.85 -18.21 -5.49
CA VAL A 66 0.66 -19.57 -5.02
C VAL A 66 1.27 -19.68 -3.64
N ASN A 67 0.45 -19.98 -2.64
CA ASN A 67 0.84 -19.83 -1.24
C ASN A 67 0.42 -21.02 -0.36
N ASP A 68 -0.28 -22.02 -0.90
CA ASP A 68 -0.68 -23.21 -0.16
C ASP A 68 0.48 -24.20 0.06
N ARG A 69 1.49 -24.18 -0.81
CA ARG A 69 2.71 -24.99 -0.75
C ARG A 69 3.80 -24.47 -1.67
N GLU A 70 4.99 -25.05 -1.59
CA GLU A 70 6.07 -24.79 -2.53
C GLU A 70 5.69 -25.15 -3.98
N VAL A 71 6.09 -24.30 -4.92
CA VAL A 71 5.92 -24.56 -6.35
C VAL A 71 6.85 -25.68 -6.84
N ASP A 72 6.34 -26.53 -7.72
CA ASP A 72 7.10 -27.64 -8.30
C ASP A 72 7.61 -27.37 -9.73
N SER A 73 8.44 -28.28 -10.24
CA SER A 73 9.05 -28.19 -11.56
C SER A 73 8.03 -28.23 -12.70
N GLU A 74 6.90 -28.93 -12.52
CA GLU A 74 5.81 -28.94 -13.51
C GLU A 74 5.21 -27.54 -13.63
N PHE A 75 4.92 -26.89 -12.51
CA PHE A 75 4.35 -25.54 -12.52
C PHE A 75 5.31 -24.54 -13.15
N ILE A 76 6.59 -24.54 -12.75
CA ILE A 76 7.62 -23.68 -13.34
C ILE A 76 7.69 -23.88 -14.87
N ARG A 77 7.70 -25.14 -15.31
CA ARG A 77 7.72 -25.48 -16.75
C ARG A 77 6.50 -24.92 -17.47
N LEU A 78 5.30 -25.10 -16.90
CA LEU A 78 4.06 -24.57 -17.46
C LEU A 78 4.11 -23.04 -17.59
N LEU A 79 4.54 -22.32 -16.56
CA LEU A 79 4.64 -20.86 -16.61
C LEU A 79 5.58 -20.38 -17.73
N LYS A 80 6.70 -21.09 -17.95
CA LYS A 80 7.68 -20.73 -18.98
C LYS A 80 7.20 -21.07 -20.39
N GLU A 81 6.65 -22.27 -20.59
CA GLU A 81 6.12 -22.71 -21.88
C GLU A 81 5.00 -21.80 -22.38
N HIS A 82 4.13 -21.36 -21.46
CA HIS A 82 3.00 -20.49 -21.76
C HIS A 82 3.29 -18.99 -21.58
N ARG A 83 4.53 -18.61 -21.21
CA ARG A 83 4.96 -17.22 -20.97
C ARG A 83 4.03 -16.44 -20.03
N ILE A 84 3.63 -17.09 -18.95
CA ILE A 84 2.71 -16.54 -17.97
C ILE A 84 3.33 -15.35 -17.26
N LEU A 85 2.53 -14.30 -17.11
CA LEU A 85 2.84 -13.18 -16.22
C LEU A 85 2.29 -13.47 -14.83
N TYR A 86 3.16 -13.45 -13.83
CA TYR A 86 2.83 -13.76 -12.45
C TYR A 86 2.91 -12.50 -11.58
N ILE A 87 1.83 -12.18 -10.86
CA ILE A 87 1.73 -10.99 -10.02
C ILE A 87 1.56 -11.43 -8.55
N PRO A 88 2.58 -11.32 -7.71
CA PRO A 88 2.61 -11.98 -6.41
C PRO A 88 1.73 -11.30 -5.34
N THR A 89 1.59 -9.97 -5.36
CA THR A 89 0.81 -9.14 -4.42
C THR A 89 1.07 -9.52 -2.96
N LEU A 90 2.35 -9.58 -2.57
CA LEU A 90 2.77 -10.05 -1.24
C LEU A 90 2.22 -9.18 -0.10
N SER A 91 2.10 -7.86 -0.31
CA SER A 91 1.67 -6.91 0.70
C SER A 91 0.26 -7.13 1.22
N VAL A 92 -0.61 -7.79 0.44
CA VAL A 92 -2.04 -7.96 0.76
C VAL A 92 -2.22 -8.68 2.10
N PHE A 93 -1.51 -9.79 2.30
CA PHE A 93 -1.68 -10.59 3.52
C PHE A 93 -1.10 -9.92 4.76
N GLU A 94 -0.04 -9.12 4.62
CA GLU A 94 0.45 -8.27 5.71
C GLU A 94 -0.63 -7.25 6.11
N GLY A 95 -1.26 -6.57 5.14
CA GLY A 95 -2.35 -5.63 5.41
C GLY A 95 -3.54 -6.26 6.14
N TYR A 96 -4.01 -7.44 5.70
CA TYR A 96 -5.05 -8.19 6.42
C TYR A 96 -4.60 -8.53 7.85
N GLN A 97 -3.39 -9.06 8.02
CA GLN A 97 -2.88 -9.44 9.32
C GLN A 97 -2.81 -8.24 10.28
N GLU A 98 -2.23 -7.13 9.84
CA GLU A 98 -2.06 -5.92 10.62
C GLU A 98 -3.39 -5.37 11.14
N VAL A 99 -4.38 -5.24 10.26
CA VAL A 99 -5.69 -4.70 10.63
C VAL A 99 -6.47 -5.67 11.50
N LEU A 100 -6.48 -6.97 11.17
CA LEU A 100 -7.24 -7.97 11.93
C LEU A 100 -6.65 -8.28 13.31
N THR A 101 -5.33 -8.22 13.45
CA THR A 101 -4.64 -8.39 14.76
C THR A 101 -4.58 -7.09 15.56
N ARG A 102 -4.99 -5.98 14.94
CA ARG A 102 -4.88 -4.63 15.46
C ARG A 102 -3.46 -4.15 15.76
N GLN A 103 -2.51 -4.63 14.96
CA GLN A 103 -1.08 -4.33 15.09
C GLN A 103 -0.59 -3.70 13.78
N MET A 104 -1.07 -2.50 13.47
CA MET A 104 -0.71 -1.79 12.25
C MET A 104 0.69 -1.18 12.35
N HIS A 105 1.49 -1.38 11.30
CA HIS A 105 2.86 -0.88 11.20
C HIS A 105 3.06 -0.19 9.85
N PHE A 106 2.45 0.98 9.70
CA PHE A 106 2.65 1.78 8.49
C PHE A 106 4.05 2.40 8.47
N SER A 107 4.68 2.35 7.31
CA SER A 107 5.92 3.07 7.06
C SER A 107 5.67 4.59 6.94
N THR A 108 6.71 5.40 7.18
CA THR A 108 6.64 6.86 6.99
C THR A 108 6.09 7.25 5.61
N PRO A 109 6.51 6.64 4.47
CA PRO A 109 5.91 6.93 3.17
C PRO A 109 4.43 6.57 3.06
N GLU A 110 3.98 5.49 3.71
CA GLU A 110 2.56 5.12 3.75
C GLU A 110 1.72 6.16 4.51
N ILE A 111 2.24 6.66 5.63
CA ILE A 111 1.56 7.69 6.42
C ILE A 111 1.45 9.01 5.65
N LEU A 112 2.51 9.39 4.94
CA LEU A 112 2.59 10.67 4.23
C LEU A 112 1.87 10.68 2.87
N LEU A 113 1.84 9.55 2.15
CA LEU A 113 1.37 9.51 0.76
C LEU A 113 0.02 8.82 0.56
N ALA A 114 -0.47 8.05 1.54
CA ALA A 114 -1.78 7.44 1.42
C ALA A 114 -2.88 8.51 1.52
N ASN A 115 -4.09 8.17 1.07
CA ASN A 115 -5.25 9.00 1.35
C ASN A 115 -5.42 9.13 2.89
N PRO A 116 -5.30 10.34 3.45
CA PRO A 116 -5.18 10.49 4.90
C PRO A 116 -6.49 10.18 5.62
N HIS A 117 -7.63 10.41 4.98
CA HIS A 117 -8.93 10.07 5.57
C HIS A 117 -9.14 8.57 5.60
N PHE A 118 -8.80 7.85 4.52
CA PHE A 118 -8.86 6.40 4.49
C PHE A 118 -7.95 5.78 5.56
N LEU A 119 -6.69 6.23 5.65
CA LEU A 119 -5.75 5.76 6.68
C LEU A 119 -6.28 6.05 8.10
N GLY A 120 -6.86 7.23 8.30
CA GLY A 120 -7.52 7.59 9.57
C GLY A 120 -8.65 6.63 9.96
N THR A 121 -9.41 6.10 8.99
CA THR A 121 -10.44 5.08 9.28
C THR A 121 -9.87 3.78 9.84
N LEU A 122 -8.65 3.41 9.44
CA LEU A 122 -8.00 2.19 9.96
C LEU A 122 -7.61 2.35 11.43
N PHE A 123 -7.16 3.54 11.85
CA PHE A 123 -6.91 3.83 13.28
C PHE A 123 -8.20 3.80 14.10
N ARG A 124 -9.35 4.20 13.52
CA ARG A 124 -10.66 4.11 14.19
C ARG A 124 -11.17 2.68 14.31
N ALA A 125 -10.71 1.76 13.46
CA ALA A 125 -11.05 0.34 13.56
C ALA A 125 -10.70 -0.24 14.95
N PHE A 126 -9.72 0.33 15.65
CA PHE A 126 -9.36 -0.06 17.01
C PHE A 126 -10.38 0.32 18.08
N GLU A 127 -11.22 1.32 17.81
CA GLU A 127 -12.25 1.81 18.72
C GLU A 127 -13.50 0.93 18.68
N LEU A 128 -13.73 0.25 17.56
CA LEU A 128 -14.88 -0.62 17.40
C LEU A 128 -14.73 -1.86 18.29
N PRO A 129 -15.80 -2.30 18.98
CA PRO A 129 -15.85 -3.60 19.64
C PRO A 129 -15.38 -4.72 18.69
N GLN A 130 -14.66 -5.72 19.22
CA GLN A 130 -14.28 -6.89 18.40
C GLN A 130 -15.50 -7.60 17.79
N THR A 131 -16.67 -7.49 18.43
CA THR A 131 -17.95 -8.04 17.97
C THR A 131 -18.43 -7.43 16.66
N ASP A 132 -17.95 -6.24 16.30
CA ASP A 132 -18.40 -5.49 15.12
C ASP A 132 -17.55 -5.78 13.89
N PHE A 133 -16.45 -6.52 14.05
CA PHE A 133 -15.68 -7.05 12.94
C PHE A 133 -16.24 -8.41 12.54
N PRO A 134 -16.37 -8.71 11.23
CA PRO A 134 -16.58 -10.08 10.80
C PRO A 134 -15.48 -10.92 11.43
N THR A 135 -15.86 -11.99 12.12
CA THR A 135 -14.93 -12.89 12.78
C THR A 135 -14.19 -13.67 11.70
N PHE A 136 -13.19 -13.04 11.06
CA PHE A 136 -12.11 -13.80 10.46
C PHE A 136 -11.54 -14.62 11.60
N SER A 137 -11.68 -15.93 11.50
CA SER A 137 -11.30 -16.81 12.60
C SER A 137 -9.83 -16.58 12.92
N ALA A 138 -9.43 -16.74 14.18
CA ALA A 138 -8.01 -16.77 14.52
C ALA A 138 -7.25 -17.81 13.65
N GLU A 139 -7.96 -18.81 13.12
CA GLU A 139 -7.49 -19.75 12.12
C GLU A 139 -7.21 -19.10 10.75
N PHE A 140 -8.05 -18.19 10.24
CA PHE A 140 -7.77 -17.42 9.03
C PHE A 140 -6.43 -16.68 9.16
N VAL A 141 -6.22 -15.95 10.27
CA VAL A 141 -4.97 -15.20 10.50
C VAL A 141 -3.78 -16.15 10.59
N ARG A 142 -3.90 -17.24 11.37
CA ARG A 142 -2.82 -18.24 11.50
C ARG A 142 -2.47 -18.90 10.18
N GLN A 143 -3.47 -19.23 9.36
CA GLN A 143 -3.26 -19.85 8.06
C GLN A 143 -2.46 -18.91 7.15
N HIS A 144 -2.88 -17.65 7.03
CA HIS A 144 -2.18 -16.68 6.18
C HIS A 144 -0.77 -16.37 6.66
N GLN A 145 -0.55 -16.31 7.99
CA GLN A 145 0.79 -16.18 8.58
C GLN A 145 1.75 -17.28 8.12
N GLN A 146 1.26 -18.52 7.97
CA GLN A 146 2.06 -19.65 7.48
C GLN A 146 2.31 -19.58 5.96
N GLN A 147 1.43 -18.91 5.22
CA GLN A 147 1.49 -18.79 3.76
C GLN A 147 2.45 -17.68 3.28
N ILE A 148 2.67 -16.62 4.07
CA ILE A 148 3.60 -15.52 3.74
C ILE A 148 5.02 -16.02 3.37
N PRO A 149 5.72 -16.83 4.21
CA PRO A 149 7.05 -17.29 3.86
C PRO A 149 7.06 -18.18 2.61
N ILE A 150 6.02 -19.00 2.41
CA ILE A 150 5.86 -19.85 1.21
C ILE A 150 5.73 -18.97 -0.04
N ALA A 151 4.90 -17.92 -0.01
CA ALA A 151 4.72 -17.01 -1.13
C ALA A 151 6.03 -16.29 -1.51
N ARG A 152 6.83 -15.89 -0.53
CA ARG A 152 8.14 -15.25 -0.74
C ARG A 152 9.16 -16.21 -1.37
N GLU A 153 9.27 -17.42 -0.83
CA GLU A 153 10.16 -18.45 -1.40
C GLU A 153 9.74 -18.82 -2.83
N ASN A 154 8.43 -18.98 -3.05
CA ASN A 154 7.87 -19.24 -4.37
C ASN A 154 8.18 -18.10 -5.35
N LEU A 155 8.01 -16.83 -4.95
CA LEU A 155 8.39 -15.69 -5.79
C LEU A 155 9.85 -15.80 -6.23
N LYS A 156 10.78 -16.04 -5.30
CA LYS A 156 12.20 -16.17 -5.60
C LYS A 156 12.48 -17.30 -6.58
N ARG A 157 11.91 -18.47 -6.31
CA ARG A 157 12.07 -19.68 -7.13
C ARG A 157 11.53 -19.50 -8.54
N LEU A 158 10.37 -18.88 -8.70
CA LEU A 158 9.78 -18.57 -10.01
C LEU A 158 10.63 -17.56 -10.77
N HIS A 159 11.06 -16.48 -10.10
CA HIS A 159 11.92 -15.47 -10.69
C HIS A 159 13.25 -16.07 -11.18
N ASP A 160 13.93 -16.86 -10.35
CA ASP A 160 15.22 -17.48 -10.69
C ASP A 160 15.11 -18.52 -11.82
N ALA A 161 13.93 -19.12 -11.99
CA ALA A 161 13.65 -20.00 -13.12
C ALA A 161 13.39 -19.25 -14.44
N GLY A 162 13.29 -17.92 -14.41
CA GLY A 162 13.06 -17.06 -15.57
C GLY A 162 11.57 -16.84 -15.91
N VAL A 163 10.67 -17.02 -14.95
CA VAL A 163 9.25 -16.65 -15.10
C VAL A 163 9.11 -15.13 -15.12
N TRP A 164 8.18 -14.60 -15.91
CA TRP A 164 7.91 -13.17 -15.94
C TRP A 164 7.10 -12.74 -14.73
N ILE A 165 7.73 -11.96 -13.85
CA ILE A 165 7.10 -11.41 -12.65
C ILE A 165 6.75 -9.94 -12.90
N ALA A 166 5.50 -9.53 -12.65
CA ALA A 166 5.12 -8.12 -12.60
C ALA A 166 4.80 -7.72 -11.15
N ALA A 167 5.14 -6.49 -10.77
CA ALA A 167 4.79 -5.96 -9.47
C ALA A 167 3.33 -5.49 -9.45
N GLY A 168 2.63 -5.73 -8.35
CA GLY A 168 1.25 -5.29 -8.15
C GLY A 168 0.85 -5.42 -6.69
N THR A 169 -0.06 -4.58 -6.22
CA THR A 169 -0.38 -4.47 -4.78
C THR A 169 -1.72 -5.05 -4.41
N ASP A 170 -2.67 -5.12 -5.36
CA ASP A 170 -4.10 -5.31 -5.05
C ASP A 170 -4.62 -4.30 -4.00
N ALA A 171 -4.07 -3.07 -4.05
CA ALA A 171 -4.49 -1.98 -3.17
C ALA A 171 -5.99 -1.71 -3.28
N GLY A 172 -6.60 -1.37 -2.15
CA GLY A 172 -8.05 -1.38 -1.95
C GLY A 172 -8.52 -2.52 -1.03
N ASN A 173 -7.71 -3.59 -0.88
CA ASN A 173 -7.86 -4.51 0.24
C ASN A 173 -7.57 -3.81 1.58
N ILE A 174 -8.14 -4.36 2.67
CA ILE A 174 -7.94 -3.84 4.02
C ILE A 174 -6.43 -3.81 4.36
N GLY A 175 -5.95 -2.67 4.87
CA GLY A 175 -4.53 -2.47 5.18
C GLY A 175 -3.60 -2.31 3.96
N THR A 176 -4.08 -2.40 2.71
CA THR A 176 -3.25 -2.23 1.51
C THR A 176 -3.56 -0.88 0.83
N LEU A 177 -2.74 0.13 1.11
CA LEU A 177 -3.00 1.53 0.77
C LEU A 177 -2.75 1.86 -0.72
N HIS A 178 -3.73 2.49 -1.39
CA HIS A 178 -3.56 2.97 -2.77
C HIS A 178 -2.47 4.03 -2.87
N GLY A 179 -1.51 3.81 -3.78
CA GLY A 179 -0.31 4.64 -3.91
C GLY A 179 0.86 3.95 -3.21
N PRO A 180 1.10 4.19 -1.91
CA PRO A 180 2.36 3.81 -1.28
C PRO A 180 2.54 2.31 -1.03
N ALA A 181 1.50 1.48 -1.07
CA ALA A 181 1.66 0.02 -0.91
C ALA A 181 2.60 -0.60 -1.96
N ILE A 182 2.83 0.06 -3.10
CA ILE A 182 3.79 -0.43 -4.10
C ILE A 182 5.22 -0.45 -3.55
N PHE A 183 5.58 0.48 -2.66
CA PHE A 183 6.90 0.49 -2.03
C PHE A 183 7.04 -0.65 -1.04
N ARG A 184 5.97 -0.98 -0.29
CA ARG A 184 5.97 -2.18 0.57
C ARG A 184 6.09 -3.45 -0.26
N GLU A 185 5.39 -3.54 -1.39
CA GLU A 185 5.56 -4.66 -2.33
C GLU A 185 7.01 -4.78 -2.83
N PHE A 186 7.65 -3.67 -3.20
CA PHE A 186 9.07 -3.67 -3.60
C PHE A 186 10.00 -4.12 -2.47
N GLN A 187 9.75 -3.69 -1.24
CA GLN A 187 10.50 -4.17 -0.07
C GLN A 187 10.32 -5.67 0.09
N LEU A 188 9.10 -6.19 0.03
CA LEU A 188 8.81 -7.63 0.14
C LEU A 188 9.47 -8.45 -0.97
N MET A 189 9.47 -7.94 -2.20
CA MET A 189 10.19 -8.56 -3.32
C MET A 189 11.70 -8.57 -3.06
N GLN A 190 12.25 -7.49 -2.49
CA GLN A 190 13.66 -7.43 -2.10
C GLN A 190 13.99 -8.40 -0.98
N GLU A 191 13.14 -8.47 0.05
CA GLU A 191 13.30 -9.41 1.16
C GLU A 191 13.10 -10.88 0.72
N ALA A 192 12.43 -11.13 -0.41
CA ALA A 192 12.39 -12.44 -1.08
C ALA A 192 13.67 -12.74 -1.89
N GLY A 193 14.58 -11.77 -2.05
CA GLY A 193 15.88 -11.95 -2.71
C GLY A 193 15.95 -11.46 -4.15
N LEU A 194 15.03 -10.58 -4.57
CA LEU A 194 15.19 -9.84 -5.83
C LEU A 194 16.07 -8.60 -5.60
N THR A 195 16.90 -8.29 -6.58
CA THR A 195 17.70 -7.05 -6.59
C THR A 195 16.84 -5.85 -6.98
N PRO A 196 17.23 -4.61 -6.61
CA PRO A 196 16.50 -3.41 -7.04
C PRO A 196 16.32 -3.31 -8.57
N HIS A 197 17.32 -3.75 -9.35
CA HIS A 197 17.21 -3.77 -10.81
C HIS A 197 16.15 -4.76 -11.34
N GLN A 198 16.06 -5.95 -10.72
CA GLN A 198 15.01 -6.93 -11.05
C GLN A 198 13.63 -6.39 -10.68
N ILE A 199 13.49 -5.74 -9.52
CA ILE A 199 12.24 -5.12 -9.08
C ILE A 199 11.81 -4.01 -10.05
N LEU A 200 12.74 -3.15 -10.50
CA LEU A 200 12.47 -2.15 -11.54
C LEU A 200 11.91 -2.78 -12.81
N THR A 201 12.45 -3.91 -13.24
CA THR A 201 11.95 -4.63 -14.43
C THR A 201 10.54 -5.18 -14.19
N CYS A 202 10.28 -5.70 -12.99
CA CYS A 202 8.94 -6.15 -12.59
C CYS A 202 7.92 -5.01 -12.57
N ALA A 203 8.33 -3.81 -12.16
CA ALA A 203 7.49 -2.62 -12.03
C ALA A 203 7.27 -1.86 -13.35
N THR A 204 8.10 -2.09 -14.37
CA THR A 204 8.07 -1.33 -15.63
C THR A 204 7.76 -2.25 -16.81
N LEU A 205 8.78 -2.86 -17.42
CA LEU A 205 8.66 -3.68 -18.62
C LEU A 205 7.65 -4.82 -18.44
N ASN A 206 7.66 -5.51 -17.31
CA ASN A 206 6.73 -6.61 -17.08
C ASN A 206 5.29 -6.11 -16.82
N GLY A 207 5.12 -4.92 -16.22
CA GLY A 207 3.81 -4.26 -16.16
C GLY A 207 3.27 -3.91 -17.55
N ALA A 208 4.14 -3.46 -18.46
CA ALA A 208 3.77 -3.22 -19.85
C ALA A 208 3.37 -4.51 -20.57
N ARG A 209 4.07 -5.62 -20.33
CA ARG A 209 3.70 -6.95 -20.84
C ARG A 209 2.33 -7.41 -20.34
N VAL A 210 1.99 -7.17 -19.07
CA VAL A 210 0.64 -7.42 -18.53
C VAL A 210 -0.41 -6.68 -19.35
N MET A 211 -0.13 -5.43 -19.71
CA MET A 211 -1.02 -4.62 -20.54
C MET A 211 -0.85 -4.86 -22.04
N GLY A 212 0.11 -5.68 -22.48
CA GLY A 212 0.33 -5.98 -23.92
C GLY A 212 0.78 -4.73 -24.68
N MET A 213 1.50 -3.87 -23.97
CA MET A 213 1.94 -2.56 -24.39
C MET A 213 3.46 -2.45 -24.34
N GLU A 214 4.19 -3.55 -24.25
CA GLU A 214 5.66 -3.56 -24.18
C GLU A 214 6.34 -2.91 -25.40
N GLU A 215 5.67 -2.89 -26.55
CA GLU A 215 6.11 -2.17 -27.76
C GLU A 215 5.88 -0.66 -27.67
N LYS A 216 5.03 -0.20 -26.73
CA LYS A 216 4.64 1.20 -26.57
C LYS A 216 5.17 1.84 -25.28
N LEU A 217 5.36 1.09 -24.20
CA LEU A 217 5.79 1.59 -22.89
C LEU A 217 6.51 0.52 -22.07
N GLY A 218 7.05 0.91 -20.92
CA GLY A 218 7.73 0.01 -19.97
C GLY A 218 9.25 -0.06 -20.13
N SER A 219 9.81 0.56 -21.16
CA SER A 219 11.25 0.78 -21.30
C SER A 219 11.56 2.10 -22.01
N VAL A 220 12.80 2.58 -21.86
CA VAL A 220 13.28 3.83 -22.46
C VAL A 220 13.94 3.53 -23.80
N GLU A 221 13.15 3.57 -24.87
CA GLU A 221 13.56 3.26 -26.24
C GLU A 221 12.94 4.23 -27.24
N PRO A 222 13.61 4.57 -28.36
CA PRO A 222 13.04 5.42 -29.40
C PRO A 222 11.69 4.86 -29.92
N GLY A 223 10.69 5.73 -30.02
CA GLY A 223 9.35 5.38 -30.52
C GLY A 223 8.34 4.97 -29.46
N LYS A 224 8.77 4.72 -28.21
CA LYS A 224 7.87 4.47 -27.07
C LYS A 224 7.34 5.77 -26.47
N LEU A 225 6.27 5.66 -25.68
CA LEU A 225 5.70 6.76 -24.92
C LEU A 225 6.75 7.34 -23.96
N ALA A 226 6.78 8.67 -23.86
CA ALA A 226 7.61 9.38 -22.90
C ALA A 226 6.97 9.35 -21.50
N ASP A 227 6.96 8.16 -20.91
CA ASP A 227 6.52 7.88 -19.54
C ASP A 227 7.75 7.57 -18.68
N LEU A 228 8.25 8.57 -17.95
CA LEU A 228 9.52 8.50 -17.22
C LEU A 228 9.35 8.94 -15.77
N LEU A 229 10.05 8.25 -14.87
CA LEU A 229 10.27 8.68 -13.50
C LEU A 229 11.71 9.16 -13.37
N ILE A 230 11.90 10.42 -12.98
CA ILE A 230 13.22 11.00 -12.74
C ILE A 230 13.45 11.05 -11.23
N LEU A 231 14.58 10.49 -10.79
CA LEU A 231 14.95 10.36 -9.39
C LEU A 231 16.24 11.13 -9.12
N ASN A 232 16.38 11.72 -7.93
CA ASN A 232 17.66 12.32 -7.52
C ASN A 232 18.69 11.25 -7.13
N SER A 233 18.21 10.11 -6.64
CA SER A 233 19.02 8.98 -6.20
C SER A 233 19.01 7.81 -7.21
N ASP A 234 20.12 7.06 -7.26
CA ASP A 234 20.24 5.88 -8.14
C ASP A 234 19.32 4.73 -7.65
N PRO A 235 18.25 4.37 -8.37
CA PRO A 235 17.27 3.37 -7.92
C PRO A 235 17.81 1.94 -7.92
N ARG A 236 18.98 1.70 -8.51
CA ARG A 236 19.59 0.36 -8.58
C ARG A 236 20.27 -0.03 -7.26
N ARG A 237 20.49 0.93 -6.36
CA ARG A 237 21.24 0.70 -5.11
C ARG A 237 20.35 0.19 -3.99
N GLN A 238 19.23 0.88 -3.73
CA GLN A 238 18.32 0.55 -2.63
C GLN A 238 16.89 0.89 -3.03
N VAL A 239 15.91 0.06 -2.63
CA VAL A 239 14.48 0.28 -2.91
C VAL A 239 13.97 1.65 -2.41
N PRO A 240 14.37 2.16 -1.22
CA PRO A 240 13.96 3.49 -0.77
C PRO A 240 14.33 4.64 -1.72
N ASN A 241 15.34 4.48 -2.58
CA ASN A 241 15.70 5.50 -3.57
C ASN A 241 14.58 5.74 -4.60
N LEU A 242 13.60 4.83 -4.72
CA LEU A 242 12.42 5.00 -5.57
C LEU A 242 11.42 6.03 -5.02
N LEU A 243 11.62 6.55 -3.82
CA LEU A 243 10.82 7.64 -3.22
C LEU A 243 11.46 9.03 -3.41
N ASP A 244 12.69 9.09 -3.89
CA ASP A 244 13.45 10.33 -4.05
C ASP A 244 13.17 10.98 -5.42
N TYR A 245 11.91 11.39 -5.60
CA TYR A 245 11.41 11.94 -6.85
C TYR A 245 11.98 13.31 -7.16
N PHE A 246 12.50 13.46 -8.37
CA PHE A 246 12.75 14.76 -8.95
C PHE A 246 11.56 15.24 -9.78
N ALA A 247 11.09 14.40 -10.71
CA ALA A 247 10.01 14.75 -11.62
C ALA A 247 9.38 13.49 -12.25
N ILE A 248 8.18 13.66 -12.80
CA ILE A 248 7.47 12.66 -13.57
C ILE A 248 7.28 13.24 -14.98
N ILE A 249 7.57 12.46 -16.01
CA ILE A 249 7.18 12.79 -17.38
C ILE A 249 6.10 11.79 -17.77
N LYS A 250 4.93 12.27 -18.17
CA LYS A 250 3.80 11.45 -18.60
C LYS A 250 3.36 11.92 -19.99
N ASP A 251 3.39 11.03 -20.96
CA ASP A 251 3.11 11.34 -22.37
C ASP A 251 3.90 12.57 -22.88
N GLY A 252 5.16 12.70 -22.46
CA GLY A 252 6.04 13.82 -22.83
C GLY A 252 5.82 15.11 -22.04
N HIS A 253 4.83 15.16 -21.15
CA HIS A 253 4.58 16.31 -20.28
C HIS A 253 5.29 16.16 -18.94
N LEU A 254 6.08 17.17 -18.56
CA LEU A 254 6.79 17.22 -17.29
C LEU A 254 5.85 17.68 -16.17
N PHE A 255 5.87 16.96 -15.05
CA PHE A 255 5.20 17.30 -13.82
C PHE A 255 6.19 17.23 -12.66
N ARG A 256 6.13 18.20 -11.74
CA ARG A 256 6.81 18.10 -10.45
C ARG A 256 5.87 17.52 -9.40
N PRO A 257 6.36 16.74 -8.42
CA PRO A 257 5.52 16.21 -7.35
C PRO A 257 4.66 17.28 -6.66
N GLN A 258 5.22 18.46 -6.41
CA GLN A 258 4.52 19.58 -5.76
C GLN A 258 3.42 20.22 -6.64
N GLU A 259 3.38 19.92 -7.93
CA GLU A 259 2.35 20.40 -8.87
C GLU A 259 1.17 19.40 -8.96
N ILE A 260 1.34 18.16 -8.46
CA ILE A 260 0.33 17.09 -8.52
C ILE A 260 -0.21 16.79 -7.12
N LEU A 261 0.67 16.71 -6.13
CA LEU A 261 0.33 16.40 -4.75
C LEU A 261 0.03 17.71 -4.03
N HIS A 262 -1.26 18.02 -3.90
CA HIS A 262 -1.74 19.15 -3.12
C HIS A 262 -2.55 18.67 -1.93
N SER A 263 -2.23 19.17 -0.74
CA SER A 263 -2.98 18.87 0.49
C SER A 263 -3.74 20.09 0.96
N SER A 264 -5.05 19.93 1.16
CA SER A 264 -5.84 20.92 1.88
C SER A 264 -5.37 21.06 3.34
N PRO A 265 -5.62 22.20 4.01
CA PRO A 265 -5.34 22.36 5.44
C PRO A 265 -5.87 21.21 6.30
N GLY A 266 -7.07 20.73 6.02
CA GLY A 266 -7.68 19.60 6.73
C GLY A 266 -6.92 18.28 6.52
N GLU A 267 -6.43 18.02 5.31
CA GLU A 267 -5.64 16.82 5.02
C GLU A 267 -4.28 16.85 5.72
N VAL A 268 -3.61 18.01 5.78
CA VAL A 268 -2.34 18.16 6.53
C VAL A 268 -2.53 17.79 8.00
N VAL A 269 -3.61 18.29 8.63
CA VAL A 269 -3.94 17.97 10.03
C VAL A 269 -4.34 16.50 10.19
N GLN A 270 -5.04 15.91 9.21
CA GLN A 270 -5.36 14.49 9.24
C GLN A 270 -4.10 13.61 9.14
N VAL A 271 -3.13 13.96 8.28
CA VAL A 271 -1.82 13.28 8.21
C VAL A 271 -1.10 13.39 9.55
N GLN A 272 -1.11 14.58 10.16
CA GLN A 272 -0.49 14.81 11.47
C GLN A 272 -1.10 13.90 12.54
N THR A 273 -2.43 13.76 12.56
CA THR A 273 -3.14 12.88 13.50
C THR A 273 -2.86 11.40 13.22
N ASN A 274 -2.79 11.00 11.94
CA ASN A 274 -2.42 9.63 11.58
C ASN A 274 -0.99 9.29 12.02
N ALA A 275 -0.04 10.20 11.82
CA ALA A 275 1.33 10.04 12.27
C ALA A 275 1.44 9.98 13.80
N TYR A 276 0.64 10.79 14.51
CA TYR A 276 0.52 10.73 15.97
C TYR A 276 0.02 9.35 16.44
N ASN A 277 -1.03 8.82 15.82
CA ASN A 277 -1.60 7.50 16.15
C ASN A 277 -0.67 6.33 15.77
N ALA A 278 0.12 6.51 14.71
CA ALA A 278 1.20 5.59 14.35
C ALA A 278 2.40 5.68 15.29
N ARG A 279 2.51 6.77 16.08
CA ARG A 279 3.69 7.15 16.86
C ARG A 279 4.95 7.27 15.98
N ASP A 280 4.77 7.65 14.72
CA ASP A 280 5.85 7.91 13.77
C ASP A 280 6.28 9.38 13.90
N LEU A 281 7.41 9.59 14.60
CA LEU A 281 7.93 10.93 14.86
C LEU A 281 8.37 11.66 13.58
N GLU A 282 8.90 10.94 12.59
CA GLU A 282 9.38 11.54 11.35
C GLU A 282 8.20 12.04 10.50
N ALA A 283 7.19 11.19 10.30
CA ALA A 283 5.96 11.58 9.62
C ALA A 283 5.26 12.72 10.35
N PHE A 284 5.21 12.67 11.68
CA PHE A 284 4.57 13.70 12.51
C PHE A 284 5.23 15.06 12.32
N LEU A 285 6.56 15.14 12.52
CA LEU A 285 7.31 16.39 12.39
C LEU A 285 7.29 16.94 10.97
N THR A 286 7.22 16.07 9.96
CA THR A 286 7.09 16.48 8.56
C THR A 286 5.83 17.31 8.30
N THR A 287 4.77 17.21 9.12
CA THR A 287 3.56 18.03 8.94
C THR A 287 3.68 19.48 9.40
N PHE A 288 4.77 19.84 10.09
CA PHE A 288 4.98 21.17 10.65
C PHE A 288 6.00 21.98 9.85
N GLY A 289 5.88 23.30 9.91
CA GLY A 289 6.88 24.22 9.36
C GLY A 289 8.08 24.34 10.31
N ASP A 290 9.26 24.64 9.77
CA ASP A 290 10.51 24.77 10.54
C ASP A 290 10.42 25.81 11.69
N THR A 291 9.55 26.81 11.52
CA THR A 291 9.32 27.89 12.49
C THR A 291 8.05 27.72 13.31
N VAL A 292 7.50 26.50 13.39
CA VAL A 292 6.23 26.24 14.08
C VAL A 292 6.25 26.75 15.53
N LYS A 293 5.11 27.32 15.96
CA LYS A 293 4.88 27.68 17.37
C LYS A 293 3.58 27.11 17.89
N ALA A 294 3.61 26.54 19.08
CA ALA A 294 2.44 26.01 19.75
C ALA A 294 2.14 26.82 21.02
N TYR A 295 0.87 27.04 21.31
CA TYR A 295 0.39 27.85 22.42
C TYR A 295 -0.67 27.11 23.23
N THR A 296 -0.65 27.24 24.56
CA THR A 296 -1.92 27.18 25.29
C THR A 296 -2.64 28.49 25.04
N PHE A 297 -3.88 28.40 24.57
CA PHE A 297 -4.65 29.57 24.17
C PHE A 297 -4.78 30.59 25.31
N PRO A 298 -4.74 31.91 25.02
CA PRO A 298 -4.49 32.49 23.69
C PRO A 298 -3.00 32.66 23.35
N THR A 299 -2.12 32.87 24.34
CA THR A 299 -0.76 33.38 24.08
C THR A 299 0.36 32.69 24.85
N ARG A 300 0.06 31.75 25.76
CA ARG A 300 1.09 31.09 26.56
C ARG A 300 1.84 30.11 25.68
N VAL A 301 3.12 30.37 25.39
CA VAL A 301 3.96 29.50 24.55
C VAL A 301 4.10 28.14 25.23
N ARG A 302 3.78 27.08 24.47
CA ARG A 302 3.97 25.67 24.85
C ARG A 302 5.20 25.08 24.16
N PHE A 303 5.37 25.36 22.87
CA PHE A 303 6.57 25.04 22.10
C PHE A 303 6.97 26.25 21.27
N ALA A 304 8.21 26.72 21.41
CA ALA A 304 8.70 27.90 20.71
C ALA A 304 9.26 27.60 19.30
N ASN A 305 9.53 26.32 19.01
CA ASN A 305 10.12 25.83 17.76
C ASN A 305 9.92 24.31 17.60
N ILE A 306 10.27 23.79 16.43
CA ILE A 306 10.14 22.36 16.07
C ILE A 306 11.00 21.44 16.95
N ARG A 307 12.15 21.90 17.49
CA ARG A 307 13.03 21.05 18.31
C ARG A 307 12.45 20.74 19.68
N GLU A 308 11.81 21.73 20.30
CA GLU A 308 11.09 21.52 21.57
C GLU A 308 9.91 20.56 21.39
N MET A 309 9.21 20.67 20.25
CA MET A 309 8.14 19.75 19.87
C MET A 309 8.69 18.33 19.67
N GLU A 310 9.77 18.18 18.90
CA GLU A 310 10.43 16.91 18.67
C GLU A 310 10.83 16.21 19.97
N GLU A 311 11.50 16.90 20.90
CA GLU A 311 11.93 16.32 22.17
C GLU A 311 10.72 15.83 23.00
N HIS A 312 9.66 16.64 23.07
CA HIS A 312 8.44 16.29 23.79
C HIS A 312 7.75 15.05 23.19
N TYR A 313 7.46 15.07 21.88
CA TYR A 313 6.73 13.97 21.24
C TYR A 313 7.59 12.71 21.12
N ARG A 314 8.92 12.82 21.00
CA ARG A 314 9.84 11.69 21.09
C ARG A 314 9.71 10.96 22.42
N GLN A 315 9.62 11.70 23.53
CA GLN A 315 9.41 11.12 24.85
C GLN A 315 8.00 10.51 24.97
N LEU A 316 6.97 11.24 24.53
CA LEU A 316 5.58 10.79 24.61
C LEU A 316 5.35 9.49 23.81
N PHE A 317 5.81 9.43 22.56
CA PHE A 317 5.64 8.26 21.69
C PHE A 317 6.35 7.02 22.23
N ARG A 318 7.45 7.20 22.98
CA ARG A 318 8.15 6.10 23.66
C ARG A 318 7.44 5.63 24.93
N SER A 319 6.83 6.54 25.69
CA SER A 319 6.21 6.22 26.99
C SER A 319 4.73 5.83 26.89
N ALA A 320 4.07 6.11 25.77
CA ALA A 320 2.64 5.88 25.56
C ALA A 320 2.37 4.91 24.38
N PRO A 321 2.53 3.59 24.56
CA PRO A 321 2.34 2.62 23.47
C PRO A 321 0.87 2.49 23.01
N GLN A 322 -0.08 2.92 23.84
CA GLN A 322 -1.53 2.90 23.56
C GLN A 322 -2.06 4.29 23.18
N LEU A 323 -1.18 5.25 22.90
CA LEU A 323 -1.55 6.62 22.57
C LEU A 323 -2.44 6.67 21.34
N HIS A 324 -3.55 7.38 21.45
CA HIS A 324 -4.52 7.52 20.35
C HIS A 324 -5.27 8.84 20.44
N ALA A 325 -5.36 9.55 19.33
CA ALA A 325 -6.12 10.78 19.15
C ALA A 325 -7.26 10.55 18.15
N GLN A 326 -8.46 10.95 18.55
CA GLN A 326 -9.66 10.92 17.73
C GLN A 326 -10.13 12.35 17.45
N ILE A 327 -10.25 12.71 16.17
CA ILE A 327 -10.92 13.95 15.75
C ILE A 327 -12.43 13.71 15.80
N GLN A 328 -13.10 14.28 16.80
CA GLN A 328 -14.55 14.15 16.98
C GLN A 328 -15.33 15.09 16.05
N ASN A 329 -14.81 16.30 15.86
CA ASN A 329 -15.36 17.32 14.98
C ASN A 329 -14.20 18.09 14.34
N SER A 330 -14.34 18.46 13.07
CA SER A 330 -13.39 19.31 12.36
C SER A 330 -14.12 20.38 11.57
N THR A 331 -13.57 21.59 11.53
CA THR A 331 -14.03 22.69 10.69
C THR A 331 -12.83 23.34 10.02
N VAL A 332 -12.89 23.50 8.69
CA VAL A 332 -11.86 24.16 7.90
C VAL A 332 -12.37 25.53 7.44
N LEU A 333 -11.63 26.58 7.73
CA LEU A 333 -11.93 27.95 7.32
C LEU A 333 -10.67 28.62 6.76
N GLY A 334 -10.54 28.62 5.43
CA GLY A 334 -9.30 29.05 4.77
C GLY A 334 -8.13 28.20 5.25
N ASN A 335 -7.10 28.85 5.80
CA ASN A 335 -5.90 28.19 6.34
C ASN A 335 -6.10 27.60 7.73
N PHE A 336 -7.22 27.90 8.40
CA PHE A 336 -7.45 27.45 9.76
C PHE A 336 -8.21 26.11 9.79
N VAL A 337 -7.75 25.20 10.63
CA VAL A 337 -8.46 23.97 10.99
C VAL A 337 -8.76 24.01 12.48
N VAL A 338 -10.02 23.80 12.86
CA VAL A 338 -10.43 23.71 14.26
C VAL A 338 -10.93 22.31 14.51
N ASN A 339 -10.20 21.56 15.33
CA ASN A 339 -10.57 20.20 15.72
C ASN A 339 -11.00 20.16 17.18
N ARG A 340 -12.03 19.34 17.47
CA ARG A 340 -12.25 18.81 18.81
C ARG A 340 -11.60 17.43 18.87
N GLU A 341 -10.60 17.28 19.70
CA GLU A 341 -9.76 16.10 19.80
C GLU A 341 -9.96 15.40 21.14
N HIS A 342 -10.11 14.08 21.07
CA HIS A 342 -10.21 13.20 22.23
C HIS A 342 -9.00 12.28 22.24
N ILE A 343 -8.13 12.44 23.24
CA ILE A 343 -6.87 11.73 23.36
C ILE A 343 -6.94 10.75 24.52
N THR A 344 -6.53 9.51 24.26
CA THR A 344 -6.46 8.41 25.23
C THR A 344 -5.08 7.75 25.19
N GLY A 345 -4.82 6.86 26.16
CA GLY A 345 -3.55 6.13 26.23
C GLY A 345 -2.36 6.96 26.67
N LEU A 346 -2.60 8.08 27.36
CA LEU A 346 -1.56 8.92 27.96
C LEU A 346 -0.79 8.14 29.05
N PRO A 347 0.50 8.46 29.32
CA PRO A 347 1.34 7.72 30.26
C PRO A 347 0.79 7.63 31.70
N ASP A 348 0.03 8.64 32.13
CA ASP A 348 -0.61 8.70 33.45
C ASP A 348 -2.00 8.02 33.48
N GLY A 349 -2.43 7.43 32.37
CA GLY A 349 -3.77 6.87 32.19
C GLY A 349 -4.85 7.94 31.99
N GLY A 350 -4.47 9.21 31.87
CA GLY A 350 -5.37 10.32 31.65
C GLY A 350 -6.07 10.27 30.29
N ILE A 351 -7.18 11.00 30.21
CA ILE A 351 -7.90 11.31 28.98
C ILE A 351 -7.83 12.81 28.80
N SER A 352 -7.69 13.28 27.56
CA SER A 352 -7.68 14.70 27.27
C SER A 352 -8.67 15.02 26.15
N ASP A 353 -9.68 15.83 26.48
CA ASP A 353 -10.64 16.39 25.54
C ASP A 353 -10.32 17.88 25.36
N MET A 354 -9.86 18.25 24.16
CA MET A 354 -9.42 19.61 23.88
C MET A 354 -9.92 20.09 22.53
N ILE A 355 -9.94 21.41 22.34
CA ILE A 355 -10.04 22.02 21.03
C ILE A 355 -8.64 22.43 20.60
N VAL A 356 -8.23 22.04 19.40
CA VAL A 356 -6.98 22.47 18.80
C VAL A 356 -7.28 23.29 17.55
N ILE A 357 -6.71 24.48 17.49
CA ILE A 357 -6.77 25.36 16.32
C ILE A 357 -5.41 25.27 15.63
N TYR A 358 -5.40 25.02 14.32
CA TYR A 358 -4.21 24.94 13.48
C TYR A 358 -4.24 26.06 12.44
N ASP A 359 -3.13 26.76 12.21
CA ASP A 359 -2.90 27.64 11.06
C ASP A 359 -1.96 26.91 10.08
N VAL A 360 -2.51 26.47 8.96
CA VAL A 360 -1.81 25.69 7.94
C VAL A 360 -1.52 26.54 6.71
N ARG A 361 -0.24 26.68 6.37
CA ARG A 361 0.21 27.45 5.20
C ARG A 361 1.32 26.70 4.51
N ASP A 362 1.33 26.77 3.18
CA ASP A 362 2.30 26.07 2.34
C ASP A 362 2.37 24.56 2.69
N GLU A 363 1.18 23.97 2.94
CA GLU A 363 0.99 22.56 3.30
C GLU A 363 1.68 22.12 4.60
N LYS A 364 1.97 23.08 5.49
CA LYS A 364 2.58 22.84 6.80
C LYS A 364 1.83 23.56 7.91
N ILE A 365 1.74 22.95 9.07
CA ILE A 365 1.23 23.60 10.29
C ILE A 365 2.27 24.61 10.77
N GLN A 366 1.92 25.89 10.71
CA GLN A 366 2.78 27.01 11.13
C GLN A 366 2.55 27.41 12.57
N GLN A 367 1.30 27.34 13.05
CA GLN A 367 0.94 27.63 14.42
C GLN A 367 -0.18 26.72 14.89
N LEU A 368 -0.23 26.45 16.19
CA LEU A 368 -1.34 25.74 16.82
C LEU A 368 -1.64 26.24 18.23
N TRP A 369 -2.92 26.20 18.61
CA TRP A 369 -3.41 26.62 19.92
C TRP A 369 -4.25 25.50 20.55
N PHE A 370 -3.90 25.14 21.78
CA PHE A 370 -4.64 24.19 22.60
C PHE A 370 -5.61 24.94 23.52
N LEU A 371 -6.89 24.55 23.49
CA LEU A 371 -7.99 25.11 24.29
C LEU A 371 -8.63 23.98 25.13
N GLY A 372 -8.76 24.21 26.43
CA GLY A 372 -9.21 23.19 27.38
C GLY A 372 -8.04 22.28 27.77
N GLU A 373 -7.56 22.46 29.00
CA GLU A 373 -6.68 21.52 29.72
C GLU A 373 -7.48 20.92 30.88
#